data_AF-A0A3B8QY39-F1
#
_entry.id   AF-A0A3B8QY39-F1
#
_cell.length_a   1.000
_cell.length_b   1.000
_cell.length_c   1.000
_cell.angle_alpha   90.00
_cell.angle_beta   90.00
_cell.angle_gamma   90.00
#
_symmetry.space_group_name_H-M   'P 1'
#
loop_
_entity.id
_entity.type
_entity.pdbx_description
1 polymer ?
#
loop_
_entity_poly.entity_id
_entity_poly.type
_entity_poly.pdbx_seq_one_letter_code
_entity_poly.pdbx_strand_id
1 'polypeptide(L)' 'MDDYIAVYLYDIKKAIDEVESFFVDYPMRYDIFEKDYLRRSAVERKAEIMGEAINRILKIQRDFITTRTTQPFRPRS' A
#
# COMPACT_ATOMS: atom_id res chain seq x y z
N MET A 1 -16.54 -8.22 -16.85
CA MET A 1 -16.75 -7.69 -15.48
C MET A 1 -15.68 -6.64 -15.28
N ASP A 2 -15.47 -6.12 -14.09
CA ASP A 2 -14.48 -5.09 -13.81
C ASP A 2 -13.02 -5.66 -13.82
N ASP A 3 -12.69 -6.41 -14.88
CA ASP A 3 -11.48 -7.21 -15.01
C ASP A 3 -10.20 -6.36 -14.90
N TYR A 4 -10.30 -5.07 -15.25
CA TYR A 4 -9.23 -4.10 -15.07
C TYR A 4 -9.01 -3.70 -13.60
N ILE A 5 -10.07 -3.51 -12.81
CA ILE A 5 -9.93 -3.26 -11.36
C ILE A 5 -9.31 -4.48 -10.67
N ALA A 6 -9.72 -5.69 -11.04
CA ALA A 6 -9.15 -6.92 -10.48
C ALA A 6 -7.62 -7.03 -10.72
N VAL A 7 -7.16 -6.65 -11.92
CA VAL A 7 -5.72 -6.57 -12.25
C VAL A 7 -5.01 -5.54 -11.36
N TYR A 8 -5.55 -4.34 -11.21
CA TYR A 8 -4.93 -3.32 -10.36
C TYR A 8 -4.90 -3.70 -8.87
N LEU A 9 -5.96 -4.36 -8.38
CA LEU A 9 -5.99 -4.89 -7.02
C LEU A 9 -4.97 -6.00 -6.81
N TYR A 10 -4.76 -6.85 -7.81
CA TYR A 10 -3.72 -7.86 -7.78
C TYR A 10 -2.31 -7.24 -7.73
N ASP A 11 -2.05 -6.20 -8.53
CA ASP A 11 -0.78 -5.47 -8.51
C ASP A 11 -0.53 -4.82 -7.15
N ILE A 12 -1.55 -4.22 -6.54
CA ILE A 12 -1.47 -3.65 -5.18
C ILE A 12 -1.15 -4.75 -4.17
N LYS A 13 -1.89 -5.87 -4.19
CA LYS A 13 -1.67 -6.99 -3.28
C LYS A 13 -0.23 -7.52 -3.41
N LYS A 14 0.24 -7.71 -4.64
CA LYS A 14 1.59 -8.19 -4.90
C LYS A 14 2.64 -7.21 -4.37
N ALA A 15 2.43 -5.90 -4.54
CA ALA A 15 3.33 -4.89 -3.99
C ALA A 15 3.38 -4.92 -2.45
N ILE A 16 2.24 -5.18 -1.78
CA ILE A 16 2.19 -5.37 -0.32
C ILE A 16 2.98 -6.61 0.08
N ASP A 17 2.72 -7.77 -0.55
CA ASP A 17 3.42 -9.03 -0.26
C ASP A 17 4.95 -8.87 -0.45
N GLU A 18 5.38 -8.12 -1.47
CA GLU A 18 6.80 -7.82 -1.71
C GLU A 18 7.38 -6.87 -0.65
N VAL A 19 6.65 -5.85 -0.20
CA VAL A 19 7.08 -4.98 0.90
C VAL A 19 7.26 -5.79 2.18
N GLU A 20 6.31 -6.66 2.53
CA GLU A 20 6.40 -7.54 3.70
C GLU A 20 7.62 -8.47 3.59
N SER A 21 7.91 -8.98 2.39
CA SER A 21 9.08 -9.83 2.13
C SER A 21 10.41 -9.16 2.46
N PHE A 22 10.48 -7.83 2.36
CA PHE A 22 11.69 -7.09 2.74
C PHE A 22 11.97 -7.13 4.24
N PHE A 23 11.00 -7.50 5.07
CA PHE A 23 11.13 -7.46 6.53
C PHE A 23 11.20 -8.83 7.21
N VAL A 24 11.01 -9.94 6.48
CA VAL A 24 10.98 -11.31 7.06
C VAL A 24 12.25 -11.64 7.85
N ASP A 25 13.42 -11.32 7.29
CA ASP A 25 14.73 -11.54 7.94
C ASP A 25 15.40 -10.23 8.37
N TYR A 26 14.62 -9.17 8.57
CA TYR A 26 15.14 -7.84 8.88
C TYR A 26 14.70 -7.38 10.26
N PRO A 27 15.60 -6.77 11.07
CA PRO A 27 15.19 -6.17 12.33
C PRO A 27 14.19 -5.04 12.08
N MET A 28 12.99 -5.15 12.66
CA MET A 28 11.91 -4.16 12.56
C MET A 28 12.22 -2.92 13.43
N ARG A 29 13.38 -2.31 13.20
CA ARG A 29 13.93 -1.17 13.93
C ARG A 29 14.13 -0.01 12.98
N TYR A 30 13.51 1.13 13.31
CA TYR A 30 13.55 2.32 12.47
C TYR A 30 14.97 2.86 12.25
N ASP A 31 15.83 2.82 13.28
CA ASP A 31 17.21 3.34 13.17
C ASP A 31 18.12 2.53 12.25
N ILE A 32 17.77 1.26 12.00
CA ILE A 32 18.46 0.41 11.03
C ILE A 32 17.85 0.64 9.64
N PHE A 33 16.52 0.68 9.56
CA PHE A 33 15.79 0.95 8.32
C PHE A 33 16.16 2.30 7.70
N GLU A 34 16.29 3.36 8.51
CA GLU A 34 16.65 4.69 8.07
C GLU A 34 17.99 4.72 7.33
N LYS A 35 18.95 3.89 7.79
CA LYS A 35 20.30 3.78 7.23
C LYS A 35 20.37 2.88 6.00
N ASP A 36 19.36 2.04 5.77
CA ASP A 36 19.28 1.14 4.63
C ASP A 36 18.56 1.82 3.46
N TYR A 37 19.35 2.57 2.67
CA TYR A 37 18.85 3.30 1.51
C TYR A 37 18.17 2.40 0.47
N LEU A 38 18.71 1.20 0.24
CA LEU A 38 18.16 0.27 -0.76
C LEU A 38 16.77 -0.19 -0.35
N ARG A 39 16.59 -0.56 0.92
CA ARG A 39 15.30 -0.99 1.44
C ARG A 39 14.28 0.14 1.47
N ARG A 40 14.70 1.35 1.85
CA ARG A 40 13.85 2.55 1.78
C ARG A 40 13.38 2.83 0.36
N SER A 41 14.31 2.85 -0.61
CA SER A 41 14.00 3.08 -2.01
C SER A 41 13.09 1.99 -2.58
N ALA A 42 13.29 0.73 -2.17
CA ALA A 42 12.41 -0.37 -2.55
C ALA A 42 10.98 -0.17 -2.03
N VAL A 43 10.82 0.19 -0.75
CA VAL A 43 9.50 0.48 -0.15
C VAL A 43 8.84 1.69 -0.81
N GLU A 44 9.57 2.78 -1.04
CA GLU A 44 9.08 3.98 -1.74
C GLU A 44 8.58 3.64 -3.15
N ARG A 45 9.33 2.82 -3.90
CA ARG A 45 8.92 2.39 -5.24
C ARG A 45 7.66 1.52 -5.21
N LYS A 46 7.53 0.61 -4.24
CA LYS A 46 6.30 -0.19 -4.08
C LYS A 46 5.12 0.70 -3.71
N ALA A 47 5.31 1.71 -2.86
CA ALA A 47 4.29 2.69 -2.52
C ALA A 47 3.83 3.50 -3.73
N GLU A 48 4.75 3.91 -4.60
CA GLU A 48 4.44 4.61 -5.85
C GLU A 48 3.58 3.75 -6.80
N ILE A 49 3.95 2.48 -6.99
CA ILE A 49 3.19 1.52 -7.82
C ILE A 49 1.77 1.33 -7.28
N MET A 50 1.64 1.14 -5.96
CA MET A 50 0.33 1.03 -5.31
C MET A 50 -0.51 2.29 -5.51
N GLY A 51 0.08 3.47 -5.31
CA GLY A 51 -0.59 4.75 -5.50
C GLY A 51 -1.09 4.96 -6.93
N GLU A 52 -0.29 4.54 -7.92
CA GLU A 52 -0.69 4.61 -9.33
C GLU A 52 -1.86 3.66 -9.64
N ALA A 53 -1.79 2.41 -9.16
CA ALA A 53 -2.87 1.45 -9.32
C ALA A 53 -4.18 1.95 -8.68
N ILE A 54 -4.12 2.52 -7.47
CA ILE A 54 -5.27 3.13 -6.79
C ILE A 54 -5.81 4.31 -7.61
N ASN A 55 -4.94 5.18 -8.13
CA ASN A 55 -5.36 6.31 -8.96
C ASN A 55 -6.05 5.85 -10.27
N ARG A 56 -5.58 4.75 -10.87
CA ARG A 56 -6.23 4.14 -12.04
C ARG A 56 -7.61 3.57 -11.68
N ILE A 57 -7.75 2.90 -10.54
CA ILE A 57 -9.05 2.41 -10.02
C ILE A 57 -9.99 3.59 -9.78
N LEU A 58 -9.55 4.68 -9.15
CA LEU A 58 -10.38 5.87 -8.88
C LEU A 58 -10.90 6.55 -10.13
N LYS A 59 -10.17 6.48 -11.24
CA LYS A 59 -10.62 7.00 -12.54
C LYS A 59 -11.76 6.15 -13.14
N ILE A 60 -11.78 4.85 -12.83
CA ILE A 60 -12.82 3.92 -13.29
C ILE A 60 -14.04 4.00 -12.35
N GLN A 61 -13.78 3.92 -11.05
CA GLN A 61 -14.80 3.96 -9.99
C GLN A 61 -14.45 5.04 -8.97
N ARG A 62 -14.99 6.24 -9.19
CA ARG A 62 -14.73 7.42 -8.35
C ARG A 62 -15.13 7.25 -6.88
N ASP A 63 -16.07 6.35 -6.62
CA ASP A 63 -16.61 6.07 -5.28
C ASP A 63 -15.87 4.97 -4.53
N PHE A 64 -14.78 4.42 -5.08
CA PHE A 64 -14.04 3.29 -4.50
C PHE A 64 -13.52 3.56 -3.06
N ILE A 65 -13.18 4.81 -2.73
CA ILE A 65 -12.55 5.17 -1.44
C ILE A 65 -13.57 5.71 -0.41
N THR A 66 -14.77 6.09 -0.81
CA THR A 66 -15.64 6.99 -0.03
C THR A 66 -16.27 6.41 1.25
N THR A 67 -15.95 5.18 1.67
CA THR A 67 -16.69 4.54 2.78
C THR A 67 -16.00 4.51 4.16
N ARG A 68 -14.78 5.05 4.36
CA ARG A 68 -14.16 4.93 5.72
C ARG A 68 -13.19 6.01 6.19
N THR A 69 -13.53 7.30 6.05
CA THR A 69 -12.81 8.41 6.73
C THR A 69 -13.69 9.23 7.68
N THR A 70 -14.93 8.81 7.97
CA THR A 70 -15.83 9.47 8.93
C THR A 70 -16.33 8.55 10.05
N GLN A 71 -15.56 7.54 10.45
CA GLN A 71 -15.74 6.99 11.80
C GLN A 71 -14.84 7.77 12.76
N PRO A 72 -15.38 8.72 13.54
CA PRO A 72 -14.60 9.29 14.63
C PRO A 72 -14.17 8.14 15.54
N PHE A 73 -12.88 8.10 15.86
CA PHE A 73 -12.34 7.25 16.92
C PHE A 73 -13.23 7.43 18.16
N ARG A 74 -14.06 6.43 18.47
CA ARG A 74 -14.69 6.36 19.79
C ARG A 74 -13.60 5.81 20.73
N PRO A 75 -13.08 6.60 21.69
CA PRO A 75 -12.30 6.02 22.75
C PRO A 75 -13.20 5.04 23.50
N ARG A 76 -12.74 3.78 23.65
CA ARG A 76 -13.40 2.84 24.55
C ARG A 76 -13.19 3.36 25.98
N SER A 77 -14.30 3.62 26.67
CA SER A 77 -14.33 3.82 28.12
C SER A 77 -13.87 2.58 28.87
#